data_AF-A0A4Q2XQ75-F1
#
_entry.id   AF-A0A4Q2XQ75-F1
#
_cell.length_a   1.000
_cell.length_b   1.000
_cell.length_c   1.000
_cell.angle_alpha   90.00
_cell.angle_beta   90.00
_cell.angle_gamma   90.00
#
_symmetry.space_group_name_H-M   'P 1'
#
loop_
_entity.id
_entity.type
_entity.pdbx_description
1 polymer ?
#
loop_
_entity_poly.entity_id
_entity_poly.type
_entity_poly.pdbx_seq_one_letter_code
_entity_poly.pdbx_strand_id
1 'polypeptide(L)'
;MTSFFWLRDDEAATSRYSGDFDAGHKWGLPGLKNCPGCGNTWSGAGHEYPAVDLSLIPEHPEFEEPRPEPLHEFLRLQALVRPLAPPHAELPPGTNFGPLVGHASGQFGPFTWLGNSLMLIRRDALEGLQAAGIRGLLGCKTELRFRQKTPPDILELQIEPRGLLHRDCLPPD
;
A
#
# COMPACT_ATOMS: atom_id res chain seq x y z
N MET A 1 11.82 -35.99 -8.65
CA MET A 1 11.16 -35.17 -9.69
C MET A 1 10.25 -34.19 -8.99
N THR A 2 10.56 -32.91 -9.04
CA THR A 2 9.71 -31.86 -8.46
C THR A 2 8.76 -31.41 -9.56
N SER A 3 7.48 -31.73 -9.42
CA SER A 3 6.44 -31.23 -10.32
C SER A 3 6.09 -29.80 -9.91
N PHE A 4 6.15 -28.88 -10.85
CA PHE A 4 5.70 -27.50 -10.64
C PHE A 4 4.30 -27.35 -11.24
N PHE A 5 3.46 -26.58 -10.56
CA PHE A 5 2.09 -26.28 -11.00
C PHE A 5 1.94 -24.78 -11.19
N TRP A 6 1.19 -24.39 -12.21
CA TRP A 6 0.75 -23.01 -12.40
C TRP A 6 -0.56 -22.80 -11.65
N LEU A 7 -0.57 -21.84 -10.73
CA LEU A 7 -1.81 -21.33 -10.18
C LEU A 7 -2.48 -20.44 -11.23
N ARG A 8 -3.77 -20.66 -11.45
CA ARG A 8 -4.63 -19.85 -12.33
C ARG A 8 -5.74 -19.24 -11.51
N ASP A 9 -6.26 -18.12 -11.97
CA ASP A 9 -7.42 -17.50 -11.37
C ASP A 9 -8.65 -18.41 -11.51
N ASP A 10 -9.44 -18.47 -10.45
CA ASP A 10 -10.75 -19.11 -10.49
C ASP A 10 -11.77 -18.12 -11.07
N GLU A 11 -11.90 -18.10 -12.40
CA GLU A 11 -12.82 -17.21 -13.12
C GLU A 11 -14.28 -17.36 -12.67
N ALA A 12 -14.69 -18.57 -12.29
CA ALA A 12 -16.04 -18.83 -11.79
C ALA A 12 -16.26 -18.22 -10.40
N ALA A 13 -15.23 -18.18 -9.56
CA ALA A 13 -15.27 -17.50 -8.27
C ALA A 13 -15.19 -15.97 -8.43
N THR A 14 -14.33 -15.46 -9.31
CA THR A 14 -14.12 -14.01 -9.46
C THR A 14 -15.24 -13.32 -10.22
N SER A 15 -15.90 -13.99 -11.17
CA SER A 15 -17.03 -13.42 -11.96
C SER A 15 -18.22 -12.94 -11.12
N ARG A 16 -18.32 -13.35 -9.85
CA ARG A 16 -19.37 -12.92 -8.91
C ARG A 16 -19.12 -11.54 -8.33
N TYR A 17 -17.90 -11.03 -8.45
CA TYR A 17 -17.49 -9.74 -7.92
C TYR A 17 -17.23 -8.78 -9.07
N SER A 18 -17.77 -7.57 -8.93
CA SER A 18 -17.61 -6.48 -9.90
C SER A 18 -16.99 -5.24 -9.27
N GLY A 19 -16.47 -5.39 -8.05
CA GLY A 19 -15.87 -4.32 -7.26
C GLY A 19 -14.64 -3.78 -7.96
N ASP A 20 -14.66 -2.48 -8.20
CA ASP A 20 -13.58 -1.75 -8.84
C ASP A 20 -13.44 -0.37 -8.18
N PHE A 21 -12.22 0.18 -8.22
CA PHE A 21 -11.94 1.48 -7.64
C PHE A 21 -10.82 2.21 -8.38
N ASP A 22 -10.94 3.54 -8.44
CA ASP A 22 -9.92 4.46 -8.92
C ASP A 22 -9.58 5.40 -7.77
N ALA A 23 -8.38 5.21 -7.20
CA ALA A 23 -7.98 5.88 -5.99
C ALA A 23 -6.46 5.93 -5.83
N GLY A 24 -6.01 6.87 -5.02
CA GLY A 24 -4.63 7.00 -4.61
C GLY A 24 -4.55 7.43 -3.15
N HIS A 25 -3.39 7.21 -2.54
CA HIS A 25 -3.13 7.74 -1.21
C HIS A 25 -3.04 9.26 -1.24
N LYS A 26 -3.50 9.89 -0.15
CA LYS A 26 -3.52 11.35 -0.03
C LYS A 26 -2.12 11.97 -0.06
N TRP A 27 -1.13 11.25 0.44
CA TRP A 27 0.24 11.73 0.55
C TRP A 27 1.25 10.69 0.09
N GLY A 28 2.40 11.15 -0.41
CA GLY A 28 3.52 10.27 -0.74
C GLY A 28 4.87 10.96 -0.68
N LEU A 29 5.91 10.17 -0.42
CA LEU A 29 7.28 10.62 -0.61
C LEU A 29 7.56 10.84 -2.09
N PRO A 30 8.29 11.90 -2.46
CA PRO A 30 8.65 12.14 -3.84
C PRO A 30 9.52 11.02 -4.40
N GLY A 31 9.53 10.91 -5.72
CA GLY A 31 10.53 10.11 -6.44
C GLY A 31 11.93 10.69 -6.24
N LEU A 32 12.97 9.87 -6.45
CA LEU A 32 14.35 10.34 -6.40
C LEU A 32 14.79 10.76 -7.79
N LYS A 33 15.16 12.03 -7.95
CA LYS A 33 15.74 12.59 -9.18
C LYS A 33 17.25 12.35 -9.22
N ASN A 34 17.76 11.94 -10.39
CA ASN A 34 19.18 11.80 -10.68
C ASN A 34 19.96 11.10 -9.56
N CYS A 35 19.56 9.86 -9.25
CA CYS A 35 20.14 9.06 -8.17
C CYS A 35 21.68 9.12 -8.22
N PRO A 36 22.38 9.54 -7.14
CA PRO A 36 23.83 9.69 -7.19
C PRO A 36 24.60 8.40 -7.51
N GLY A 37 24.00 7.23 -7.28
CA GLY A 37 24.61 5.94 -7.60
C GLY A 37 24.49 5.53 -9.07
N CYS A 38 23.38 5.83 -9.74
CA CYS A 38 23.09 5.30 -11.09
C CYS A 38 22.62 6.35 -12.11
N GLY A 39 22.41 7.60 -11.70
CA GLY A 39 21.91 8.68 -12.55
C GLY A 39 20.41 8.65 -12.86
N ASN A 40 19.70 7.56 -12.53
CA ASN A 40 18.29 7.41 -12.89
C ASN A 40 17.37 8.25 -11.99
N THR A 41 16.24 8.69 -12.57
CA THR A 41 15.10 9.16 -11.80
C THR A 41 14.15 8.00 -11.58
N TRP A 42 13.78 7.72 -10.32
CA TRP A 42 13.00 6.52 -9.99
C TRP A 42 12.10 6.71 -8.77
N SER A 43 11.13 5.82 -8.65
CA SER A 43 10.20 5.69 -7.51
C SER A 43 9.90 4.22 -7.29
N GLY A 44 9.66 3.82 -6.05
CA GLY A 44 9.15 2.50 -5.70
C GLY A 44 7.62 2.43 -5.78
N ALA A 45 7.09 1.22 -5.66
CA ALA A 45 5.66 0.93 -5.48
C ALA A 45 5.51 -0.13 -4.37
N GLY A 46 4.31 -0.27 -3.81
CA GLY A 46 4.00 -1.32 -2.83
C GLY A 46 4.48 -1.02 -1.40
N HIS A 47 4.74 0.25 -1.09
CA HIS A 47 5.09 0.72 0.25
C HIS A 47 3.98 1.66 0.72
N GLU A 48 2.90 1.07 1.23
CA GLU A 48 1.68 1.79 1.55
C GLU A 48 1.44 1.74 3.07
N TYR A 49 1.33 2.91 3.70
CA TYR A 49 1.12 3.05 5.13
C TYR A 49 -0.16 3.85 5.41
N PRO A 50 -1.35 3.25 5.20
CA PRO A 50 -2.62 3.95 5.32
C PRO A 50 -2.96 4.44 6.72
N ALA A 51 -2.28 3.93 7.77
CA ALA A 51 -2.46 4.41 9.14
C ALA A 51 -1.63 5.67 9.46
N VAL A 52 -0.69 6.06 8.60
CA VAL A 52 0.20 7.19 8.84
C VAL A 52 -0.49 8.49 8.42
N ASP A 53 -0.85 9.30 9.40
CA ASP A 53 -1.54 10.57 9.19
C ASP A 53 -0.53 11.74 9.14
N LEU A 54 -0.25 12.25 7.95
CA LEU A 54 0.66 13.39 7.80
C LEU A 54 0.02 14.71 8.18
N SER A 55 -1.31 14.81 8.39
CA SER A 55 -1.93 16.06 8.85
C SER A 55 -1.44 16.52 10.23
N LEU A 56 -0.72 15.65 10.94
CA LEU A 56 -0.05 15.93 12.21
C LEU A 56 1.22 16.79 12.07
N ILE A 57 1.73 17.01 10.86
CA ILE A 57 2.88 17.89 10.58
C ILE A 57 2.46 19.07 9.68
N PRO A 58 2.99 20.28 9.91
CA PRO A 58 2.63 21.45 9.10
C PRO A 58 3.12 21.35 7.65
N GLU A 59 4.16 20.55 7.38
CA GLU A 59 4.70 20.31 6.04
C GLU A 59 3.88 19.32 5.19
N HIS A 60 2.75 18.79 5.69
CA HIS A 60 1.94 17.83 4.95
C HIS A 60 1.59 18.22 3.50
N PRO A 61 1.39 19.52 3.13
CA PRO A 61 1.11 19.88 1.75
C PRO A 61 2.25 19.52 0.79
N GLU A 62 3.48 19.40 1.29
CA GLU A 62 4.63 19.00 0.49
C GLU A 62 4.55 17.55 -0.01
N PHE A 63 3.63 16.74 0.51
CA PHE A 63 3.49 15.32 0.16
C PHE A 63 2.27 15.04 -0.73
N GLU A 64 1.47 16.05 -1.07
CA GLU A 64 0.22 15.88 -1.84
C GLU A 64 0.46 15.76 -3.35
N GLU A 65 1.47 16.47 -3.88
CA GLU A 65 1.77 16.48 -5.32
C GLU A 65 2.96 15.55 -5.66
N PRO A 66 2.75 14.49 -6.46
CA PRO A 66 3.82 13.60 -6.91
C PRO A 66 4.86 14.32 -7.76
N ARG A 67 6.13 14.24 -7.35
CA ARG A 67 7.25 14.85 -8.07
C ARG A 67 8.57 14.14 -7.78
N PRO A 68 9.58 14.26 -8.65
CA PRO A 68 10.93 13.80 -8.36
C PRO A 68 11.79 14.92 -7.74
N GLU A 69 12.46 14.62 -6.62
CA GLU A 69 13.32 15.55 -5.88
C GLU A 69 14.78 15.10 -5.83
N PRO A 70 15.77 16.02 -5.76
CA PRO A 70 17.15 15.64 -5.54
C PRO A 70 17.35 14.99 -4.16
N LEU A 71 18.41 14.18 -4.02
CA LEU A 71 18.63 13.36 -2.82
C LEU A 71 18.54 14.15 -1.49
N HIS A 72 19.11 15.35 -1.42
CA HIS A 72 19.10 16.14 -0.18
C HIS A 72 17.67 16.51 0.26
N GLU A 73 16.81 16.83 -0.71
CA GLU A 73 15.43 17.23 -0.45
C GLU A 73 14.56 16.01 -0.14
N PHE A 74 14.77 14.91 -0.86
CA PHE A 74 14.16 13.62 -0.52
C PHE A 74 14.48 13.22 0.93
N LEU A 75 15.74 13.31 1.36
CA LEU A 75 16.15 12.97 2.72
C LEU A 75 15.53 13.89 3.78
N ARG A 76 15.39 15.19 3.49
CA ARG A 76 14.69 16.13 4.38
C ARG A 76 13.23 15.70 4.57
N LEU A 77 12.52 15.45 3.48
CA LEU A 77 11.10 15.05 3.50
C LEU A 77 10.91 13.68 4.18
N GLN A 78 11.79 12.72 3.89
CA GLN A 78 11.78 11.41 4.55
C GLN A 78 11.97 11.53 6.06
N ALA A 79 12.85 12.44 6.52
CA ALA A 79 13.10 12.67 7.94
C ALA A 79 11.88 13.26 8.67
N LEU A 80 11.07 14.08 8.01
CA LEU A 80 9.84 14.64 8.58
C LEU A 80 8.77 13.56 8.84
N VAL A 81 8.66 12.57 7.95
CA VAL A 81 7.67 11.50 8.07
C VAL A 81 8.12 10.39 9.01
N ARG A 82 9.43 10.21 9.18
CA ARG A 82 10.02 9.11 9.97
C ARG A 82 9.41 8.92 11.37
N PRO A 83 9.11 9.97 12.16
CA PRO A 83 8.51 9.81 13.49
C PRO A 83 7.06 9.31 13.48
N LEU A 84 6.35 9.47 12.36
CA LEU A 84 4.95 9.05 12.20
C LEU A 84 4.83 7.64 11.61
N ALA A 85 5.84 7.21 10.84
CA ALA A 85 5.88 5.90 10.21
C ALA A 85 6.21 4.76 11.20
N PRO A 86 5.88 3.49 10.85
CA PRO A 86 6.34 2.34 11.63
C PRO A 86 7.87 2.35 11.81
N PRO A 87 8.39 1.99 13.01
CA PRO A 87 9.81 2.16 13.34
C PRO A 87 10.80 1.48 12.39
N HIS A 88 10.39 0.42 11.70
CA HIS A 88 11.23 -0.36 10.80
C HIS A 88 10.83 -0.25 9.32
N ALA A 89 9.91 0.66 8.98
CA ALA A 89 9.57 0.93 7.60
C ALA A 89 10.79 1.47 6.84
N GLU A 90 11.06 1.01 5.62
CA GLU A 90 12.22 1.51 4.86
C GLU A 90 12.00 2.96 4.37
N LEU A 91 10.78 3.28 3.97
CA LEU A 91 10.36 4.55 3.36
C LEU A 91 11.16 4.95 2.10
N PRO A 92 11.27 4.08 1.07
CA PRO A 92 11.90 4.45 -0.19
C PRO A 92 11.14 5.60 -0.91
N PRO A 93 11.74 6.23 -1.94
CA PRO A 93 11.02 7.09 -2.87
C PRO A 93 9.72 6.46 -3.35
N GLY A 94 8.62 7.23 -3.35
CA GLY A 94 7.29 6.73 -3.72
C GLY A 94 6.50 5.98 -2.64
N THR A 95 6.99 5.96 -1.40
CA THR A 95 6.18 5.45 -0.28
C THR A 95 4.95 6.32 -0.08
N ASN A 96 3.75 5.74 0.03
CA ASN A 96 2.53 6.51 0.26
C ASN A 96 1.93 6.34 1.66
N PHE A 97 1.13 7.32 2.06
CA PHE A 97 0.61 7.48 3.41
C PHE A 97 -0.83 7.96 3.43
N GLY A 98 -1.49 7.70 4.55
CA GLY A 98 -2.85 8.14 4.81
C GLY A 98 -3.88 7.33 4.04
N PRO A 99 -5.17 7.63 4.23
CA PRO A 99 -6.24 6.82 3.66
C PRO A 99 -6.20 6.86 2.13
N LEU A 100 -6.66 5.78 1.52
CA LEU A 100 -6.92 5.73 0.09
C LEU A 100 -8.14 6.60 -0.25
N VAL A 101 -7.95 7.58 -1.12
CA VAL A 101 -8.96 8.57 -1.53
C VAL A 101 -9.32 8.37 -3.00
N GLY A 102 -10.61 8.29 -3.31
CA GLY A 102 -11.04 8.10 -4.69
C GLY A 102 -12.50 7.69 -4.85
N HIS A 103 -12.80 7.03 -5.96
CA HIS A 103 -14.14 6.52 -6.27
C HIS A 103 -14.13 5.00 -6.32
N ALA A 104 -15.21 4.38 -5.85
CA ALA A 104 -15.38 2.94 -5.88
C ALA A 104 -16.79 2.56 -6.32
N SER A 105 -16.92 1.42 -7.01
CA SER A 105 -18.19 0.92 -7.52
C SER A 105 -18.23 -0.60 -7.60
N GLY A 106 -19.42 -1.16 -7.81
CA GLY A 106 -19.59 -2.62 -7.94
C GLY A 106 -19.59 -3.39 -6.63
N GLN A 107 -19.54 -4.72 -6.74
CA GLN A 107 -19.61 -5.66 -5.62
C GLN A 107 -18.22 -6.18 -5.26
N PHE A 108 -17.69 -5.73 -4.12
CA PHE A 108 -16.38 -6.10 -3.64
C PHE A 108 -16.35 -7.54 -3.10
N GLY A 109 -15.30 -8.28 -3.48
CA GLY A 109 -14.99 -9.57 -2.87
C GLY A 109 -14.48 -9.40 -1.44
N PRO A 110 -14.20 -10.52 -0.74
CA PRO A 110 -13.51 -10.47 0.56
C PRO A 110 -12.20 -9.67 0.48
N PHE A 111 -11.49 -9.83 -0.66
CA PHE A 111 -10.34 -9.05 -1.07
C PHE A 111 -10.56 -8.51 -2.48
N THR A 112 -10.13 -7.28 -2.73
CA THR A 112 -10.14 -6.67 -4.06
C THR A 112 -8.81 -5.94 -4.25
N TRP A 113 -8.20 -6.10 -5.43
CA TRP A 113 -6.94 -5.45 -5.80
C TRP A 113 -7.18 -4.37 -6.85
N LEU A 114 -6.46 -3.25 -6.73
CA LEU A 114 -6.23 -2.34 -7.85
C LEU A 114 -4.79 -2.55 -8.34
N GLY A 115 -4.67 -3.03 -9.57
CA GLY A 115 -3.39 -3.45 -10.10
C GLY A 115 -2.77 -4.58 -9.27
N ASN A 116 -1.50 -4.42 -8.89
CA ASN A 116 -0.70 -5.45 -8.24
C ASN A 116 -0.26 -5.11 -6.81
N SER A 117 -0.71 -3.98 -6.24
CA SER A 117 -0.14 -3.46 -4.98
C SER A 117 -1.18 -2.93 -4.00
N LEU A 118 -2.27 -2.30 -4.48
CA LEU A 118 -3.30 -1.76 -3.60
C LEU A 118 -4.35 -2.83 -3.31
N MET A 119 -4.37 -3.31 -2.06
CA MET A 119 -5.30 -4.34 -1.61
C MET A 119 -6.31 -3.78 -0.62
N LEU A 120 -7.58 -3.94 -0.95
CA LEU A 120 -8.70 -3.67 -0.09
C LEU A 120 -9.28 -4.97 0.48
N ILE A 121 -9.74 -4.91 1.72
CA ILE A 121 -10.39 -6.00 2.44
C ILE A 121 -11.75 -5.54 2.95
N ARG A 122 -12.77 -6.40 2.85
CA ARG A 122 -14.03 -6.15 3.55
C ARG A 122 -13.86 -6.35 5.06
N ARG A 123 -14.56 -5.54 5.86
CA ARG A 123 -14.51 -5.64 7.34
C ARG A 123 -14.80 -7.06 7.85
N ASP A 124 -15.85 -7.71 7.34
CA ASP A 124 -16.22 -9.06 7.77
C ASP A 124 -15.15 -10.11 7.43
N ALA A 125 -14.43 -9.93 6.32
CA ALA A 125 -13.30 -10.78 5.97
C ALA A 125 -12.13 -10.58 6.95
N LEU A 126 -11.78 -9.33 7.30
CA LEU A 126 -10.75 -9.05 8.31
C LEU A 126 -11.10 -9.65 9.67
N GLU A 127 -12.35 -9.49 10.11
CA GLU A 127 -12.84 -10.05 11.37
C GLU A 127 -12.79 -11.58 11.35
N GLY A 128 -13.13 -12.21 10.21
CA GLY A 128 -12.98 -13.65 10.01
C GLY A 128 -11.52 -14.13 10.16
N LEU A 129 -10.55 -13.41 9.58
CA LEU A 129 -9.12 -13.74 9.73
C LEU A 129 -8.69 -13.63 11.20
N GLN A 130 -9.11 -12.58 11.89
CA GLN A 130 -8.80 -12.36 13.30
C GLN A 130 -9.42 -13.44 14.19
N ALA A 131 -10.67 -13.84 13.92
CA ALA A 131 -11.36 -14.93 14.61
C ALA A 131 -10.66 -16.29 14.38
N ALA A 132 -10.07 -16.50 13.20
CA ALA A 132 -9.23 -17.66 12.90
C ALA A 132 -7.83 -17.60 13.55
N GLY A 133 -7.50 -16.51 14.27
CA GLY A 133 -6.26 -16.36 15.01
C GLY A 133 -5.14 -15.67 14.24
N ILE A 134 -5.41 -15.10 13.06
CA ILE A 134 -4.43 -14.29 12.32
C ILE A 134 -4.25 -12.95 13.04
N ARG A 135 -3.00 -12.59 13.33
CA ARG A 135 -2.63 -11.40 14.12
C ARG A 135 -1.73 -10.48 13.30
N GLY A 136 -1.62 -9.22 13.74
CA GLY A 136 -0.75 -8.23 13.12
C GLY A 136 -1.32 -7.56 11.87
N LEU A 137 -2.55 -7.90 11.46
CA LEU A 137 -3.25 -7.20 10.40
C LEU A 137 -3.88 -5.91 10.93
N LEU A 138 -3.50 -4.78 10.35
CA LEU A 138 -4.07 -3.48 10.65
C LEU A 138 -4.97 -3.03 9.48
N GLY A 139 -6.28 -3.00 9.72
CA GLY A 139 -7.26 -2.46 8.78
C GLY A 139 -7.48 -0.97 8.98
N CYS A 140 -7.18 -0.17 7.97
CA CYS A 140 -7.33 1.27 7.94
C CYS A 140 -8.56 1.68 7.14
N LYS A 141 -9.28 2.70 7.61
CA LYS A 141 -10.43 3.22 6.89
C LYS A 141 -9.98 3.87 5.59
N THR A 142 -10.74 3.62 4.53
CA THR A 142 -10.59 4.34 3.26
C THR A 142 -11.48 5.58 3.24
N GLU A 143 -11.16 6.51 2.34
CA GLU A 143 -12.00 7.67 2.01
C GLU A 143 -12.63 7.50 0.60
N LEU A 144 -12.90 6.24 0.22
CA LEU A 144 -13.51 5.92 -1.06
C LEU A 144 -14.97 6.38 -1.09
N ARG A 145 -15.32 7.06 -2.18
CA ARG A 145 -16.67 7.54 -2.45
C ARG A 145 -17.41 6.53 -3.30
N PHE A 146 -18.50 6.02 -2.76
CA PHE A 146 -19.39 5.10 -3.43
C PHE A 146 -20.64 5.81 -3.95
N ARG A 147 -21.08 5.43 -5.14
CA ARG A 147 -22.37 5.90 -5.70
C ARG A 147 -23.57 5.08 -5.22
N GLN A 148 -23.34 3.92 -4.60
CA GLN A 148 -24.38 3.02 -4.12
C GLN A 148 -24.92 3.41 -2.75
N LYS A 149 -26.23 3.16 -2.53
CA LYS A 149 -26.96 3.57 -1.32
C LYS A 149 -26.43 2.94 -0.03
N THR A 150 -25.95 1.70 -0.12
CA THR A 150 -25.40 0.94 1.01
C THR A 150 -24.01 0.46 0.61
N PRO A 151 -22.97 1.30 0.74
CA PRO A 151 -21.61 0.88 0.43
C PRO A 151 -21.11 -0.20 1.39
N PRO A 152 -20.29 -1.16 0.92
CA PRO A 152 -19.62 -2.10 1.80
C PRO A 152 -18.64 -1.37 2.71
N ASP A 153 -18.42 -1.91 3.91
CA ASP A 153 -17.34 -1.46 4.80
C ASP A 153 -16.01 -2.05 4.31
N ILE A 154 -15.23 -1.20 3.64
CA ILE A 154 -13.97 -1.56 2.98
C ILE A 154 -12.83 -0.84 3.67
N LEU A 155 -11.82 -1.64 4.00
CA LEU A 155 -10.58 -1.21 4.66
C LEU A 155 -9.42 -1.46 3.71
N GLU A 156 -8.36 -0.70 3.91
CA GLU A 156 -7.05 -1.02 3.36
C GLU A 156 -6.21 -1.70 4.43
N LEU A 157 -5.39 -2.68 4.06
CA LEU A 157 -4.47 -3.31 5.00
C LEU A 157 -3.12 -2.61 4.97
N GLN A 158 -2.67 -2.11 6.12
CA GLN A 158 -1.26 -1.77 6.28
C GLN A 158 -0.45 -3.06 6.47
N ILE A 159 0.43 -3.35 5.51
CA ILE A 159 1.28 -4.55 5.53
C ILE A 159 2.75 -4.11 5.53
N GLU A 160 3.44 -4.40 6.63
CA GLU A 160 4.87 -4.14 6.73
C GLU A 160 5.67 -5.28 6.08
N PRO A 161 6.57 -4.99 5.12
CA PRO A 161 7.40 -6.00 4.49
C PRO A 161 8.44 -6.54 5.48
N ARG A 162 8.08 -7.63 6.16
CA ARG A 162 8.96 -8.32 7.14
C ARG A 162 9.58 -9.61 6.60
N GLY A 163 9.24 -9.98 5.37
CA GLY A 163 9.79 -11.17 4.73
C GLY A 163 11.28 -10.97 4.43
N LEU A 164 12.11 -11.84 4.99
CA LEU A 164 13.53 -11.94 4.64
C LEU A 164 13.75 -13.20 3.81
N LEU A 165 14.61 -13.12 2.80
CA LEU A 165 15.11 -14.32 2.14
C LEU A 165 15.86 -15.18 3.15
N HIS A 166 15.74 -16.51 3.01
CA HIS A 166 16.55 -17.43 3.78
C HIS A 166 18.04 -17.13 3.51
N ARG A 167 18.90 -17.23 4.54
CA ARG A 167 20.34 -16.89 4.40
C ARG A 167 21.01 -17.68 3.27
N ASP A 168 20.63 -18.94 3.09
CA ASP A 168 21.16 -19.81 2.03
C ASP A 168 20.75 -19.37 0.61
N CYS A 169 19.80 -18.44 0.47
CA CYS A 169 19.44 -17.83 -0.81
C CYS A 169 20.29 -16.60 -1.15
N LEU A 170 21.14 -16.13 -0.24
CA LEU A 170 22.05 -15.00 -0.47
C LEU A 170 23.39 -15.53 -1.03
N PRO A 171 24.10 -14.75 -1.86
CA PRO A 171 25.47 -15.09 -2.25
C PRO A 171 26.37 -15.26 -1.01
N PRO A 172 27.37 -16.16 -1.05
CA PRO A 172 28.36 -16.25 0.02
C PRO A 172 29.16 -14.94 0.15
N ASP A 173 29.54 -14.61 1.39
CA ASP A 173 30.32 -13.41 1.75
C ASP A 173 31.68 -13.33 1.03
#